data_AF-A0A7X7HZA8-F1
#
_entry.id   AF-A0A7X7HZA8-F1
#
_cell.length_a   1.000
_cell.length_b   1.000
_cell.length_c   1.000
_cell.angle_alpha   90.00
_cell.angle_beta   90.00
_cell.angle_gamma   90.00
#
_symmetry.space_group_name_H-M   'P 1'
#
loop_
_entity.id
_entity.type
_entity.pdbx_description
1 polymer ?
#
loop_
_entity_poly.entity_id
_entity_poly.type
_entity_poly.pdbx_seq_one_letter_code
_entity_poly.pdbx_strand_id
1 'polypeptide(L)' 'MHDVIDLAFRLYELILVVRVILSWVQIQSRHPLVTFVYSVTEPLLAPIRKLLPTDKIGIDLSPLILLFLLEMLKKYLLF' A
#
# COMPACT_ATOMS: atom_id res chain seq x y z
N MET A 1 -17.05 12.93 11.67
CA MET A 1 -17.02 12.21 10.38
C MET A 1 -15.62 12.22 9.77
N HIS A 2 -14.94 13.38 9.76
CA HIS A 2 -13.55 13.50 9.34
C HIS A 2 -12.58 12.58 10.11
N ASP A 3 -12.77 12.37 11.42
CA ASP A 3 -11.89 11.50 12.23
C ASP A 3 -11.92 10.03 11.78
N VAL A 4 -13.08 9.54 11.32
CA VAL A 4 -13.21 8.16 10.83
C VAL A 4 -12.50 7.99 9.49
N ILE A 5 -12.59 9.01 8.62
CA ILE A 5 -11.91 9.03 7.33
C ILE A 5 -10.39 9.05 7.58
N ASP A 6 -9.92 9.97 8.41
CA ASP A 6 -8.50 10.08 8.77
C ASP A 6 -7.96 8.78 9.38
N LEU A 7 -8.70 8.16 10.30
CA LEU A 7 -8.36 6.86 10.87
C LEU A 7 -8.25 5.77 9.80
N ALA A 8 -9.19 5.71 8.85
CA ALA A 8 -9.16 4.73 7.77
C ALA A 8 -7.91 4.88 6.88
N PHE A 9 -7.55 6.11 6.53
CA PHE A 9 -6.31 6.38 5.78
C PHE A 9 -5.07 5.95 6.57
N ARG A 10 -4.95 6.32 7.85
CA ARG A 10 -3.80 5.92 8.69
C ARG A 10 -3.67 4.41 8.81
N LEU A 11 -4.78 3.69 8.96
CA LEU A 11 -4.77 2.23 9.01
C LEU A 11 -4.31 1.62 7.69
N TYR A 12 -4.77 2.16 6.56
CA TYR A 12 -4.35 1.67 5.24
C TYR A 12 -2.87 1.99 4.95
N GLU A 13 -2.41 3.18 5.30
CA GLU A 13 -0.99 3.59 5.22
C GLU A 13 -0.11 2.64 6.06
N LEU A 14 -0.56 2.28 7.28
CA LEU A 14 0.13 1.28 8.10
C LEU A 14 0.22 -0.08 7.42
N ILE A 15 -0.87 -0.56 6.80
CA ILE A 15 -0.86 -1.82 6.03
C ILE A 15 0.13 -1.75 4.86
N LEU A 16 0.24 -0.60 4.18
CA LEU A 16 1.23 -0.40 3.12
C LEU A 16 2.67 -0.41 3.64
N VAL A 17 2.93 0.19 4.80
CA VAL A 17 4.25 0.09 5.45
C VAL A 17 4.58 -1.38 5.74
N VAL A 18 3.62 -2.14 6.27
CA VAL A 18 3.79 -3.60 6.46
C VAL A 18 4.05 -4.29 5.12
N ARG A 19 3.33 -3.94 4.04
CA ARG A 19 3.55 -4.50 2.69
C ARG A 19 4.98 -4.27 2.19
N VAL A 20 5.57 -3.10 2.44
CA VAL A 20 6.97 -2.78 2.09
C VAL A 20 7.94 -3.63 2.90
N ILE A 21 7.71 -3.76 4.21
CA ILE A 21 8.57 -4.61 5.06
C ILE A 21 8.50 -6.07 4.60
N LEU A 22 7.29 -6.58 4.32
CA LEU A 22 7.10 -7.94 3.86
C LEU A 22 7.77 -8.22 2.51
N SER A 23 7.83 -7.24 1.61
CA SER A 23 8.51 -7.40 0.32
C SER A 23 10.04 -7.47 0.46
N TRP A 24 10.63 -6.77 1.44
CA TRP A 24 12.07 -6.83 1.73
C TRP A 24 12.48 -8.09 2.48
N VAL A 25 11.68 -8.52 3.45
CA VAL A 25 12.00 -9.70 4.30
C VAL A 25 11.70 -11.02 3.57
N GLN A 26 10.99 -10.98 2.44
CA GLN A 26 10.63 -12.15 1.63
C GLN A 26 9.96 -13.28 2.45
N ILE A 27 9.06 -12.91 3.37
CA ILE A 27 8.33 -13.87 4.19
C ILE A 27 7.46 -14.74 3.27
N GLN A 28 7.47 -16.06 3.50
CA GLN A 28 6.67 -17.00 2.71
C GLN A 28 5.18 -16.65 2.78
N SER A 29 4.52 -16.66 1.61
CA SER A 29 3.12 -16.25 1.41
C SER A 29 2.08 -17.11 2.12
N ARG A 30 2.47 -18.23 2.76
CA ARG A 30 1.57 -19.13 3.50
C ARG A 30 1.13 -18.58 4.87
N HIS A 31 1.79 -17.53 5.38
CA HIS A 31 1.40 -16.93 6.65
C HIS A 31 0.12 -16.08 6.46
N PRO A 32 -0.96 -16.30 7.24
CA PRO A 32 -2.25 -15.63 7.04
C PRO A 32 -2.17 -14.10 7.00
N LEU A 33 -1.32 -13.51 7.86
CA LEU A 33 -1.08 -12.06 7.86
C LEU A 33 -0.48 -11.56 6.54
N VAL A 34 0.45 -12.31 5.94
CA VAL A 34 1.07 -11.95 4.66
C VAL A 34 0.00 -12.00 3.57
N THR A 35 -0.80 -13.08 3.52
CA THR A 35 -1.89 -13.20 2.57
C THR A 35 -2.91 -12.07 2.71
N PHE A 36 -3.26 -11.68 3.94
CA PHE A 36 -4.16 -10.56 4.22
C PHE A 36 -3.60 -9.21 3.74
N VAL A 37 -2.36 -8.89 4.12
CA VAL A 37 -1.72 -7.65 3.69
C VAL A 37 -1.65 -7.59 2.18
N TYR A 38 -1.29 -8.71 1.53
CA TYR A 38 -1.24 -8.77 0.09
C TYR A 38 -2.61 -8.60 -0.55
N SER A 39 -3.66 -9.29 -0.08
CA SER A 39 -5.00 -9.21 -0.67
C SER A 39 -5.63 -7.82 -0.56
N VAL A 40 -5.34 -7.09 0.52
CA VAL A 40 -5.87 -5.72 0.74
C VAL A 40 -5.11 -4.67 -0.09
N THR A 41 -3.81 -4.87 -0.31
CA THR A 41 -2.96 -3.88 -1.01
C THR A 41 -2.87 -4.12 -2.51
N GLU A 42 -2.98 -5.37 -2.97
CA GLU A 42 -2.79 -5.73 -4.38
C GLU A 42 -3.75 -5.01 -5.35
N PRO A 43 -5.05 -4.83 -5.05
CA PRO A 43 -5.97 -4.18 -5.98
C PRO A 43 -5.56 -2.74 -6.34
N LEU A 44 -4.92 -2.02 -5.42
CA LEU A 44 -4.43 -0.66 -5.66
C LEU A 44 -2.98 -0.64 -6.20
N LEU A 45 -2.15 -1.60 -5.79
CA LEU A 45 -0.75 -1.66 -6.24
C LEU A 45 -0.58 -2.25 -7.65
N ALA A 46 -1.41 -3.22 -8.06
CA ALA A 46 -1.28 -3.87 -9.36
C ALA A 46 -1.47 -2.90 -10.55
N PRO A 47 -2.45 -1.97 -10.54
CA PRO A 47 -2.55 -0.93 -11.56
C PRO A 47 -1.32 -0.02 -11.61
N ILE A 48 -0.77 0.34 -10.45
CA ILE A 48 0.44 1.18 -10.37
C ILE A 48 1.64 0.46 -10.98
N ARG A 49 1.85 -0.82 -10.65
CA ARG A 49 2.90 -1.66 -11.25
C ARG A 49 2.73 -1.84 -12.75
N LYS A 50 1.49 -1.88 -13.25
CA LYS A 50 1.23 -1.99 -14.69
C LYS A 50 1.62 -0.71 -15.44
N LEU A 51 1.40 0.46 -14.83
CA LEU A 51 1.76 1.76 -15.43
C LEU A 51 3.26 2.04 -15.31
N LEU A 52 3.83 1.73 -14.15
CA LEU A 52 5.24 1.91 -13.84
C LEU A 52 5.76 0.56 -13.35
N PRO A 53 6.40 -0.25 -14.22
CA PRO A 53 6.90 -1.59 -13.89
C PRO A 53 8.15 -1.49 -12.99
N THR A 54 7.93 -0.95 -11.80
CA THR A 54 8.92 -0.68 -10.75
C THR A 54 9.52 -1.98 -10.23
N ASP A 55 8.72 -3.04 -10.18
CA ASP A 55 9.14 -4.40 -9.90
C ASP A 55 10.22 -4.94 -10.86
N LYS A 56 10.23 -4.50 -12.12
CA LYS A 56 11.27 -4.89 -13.09
C LYS A 56 12.62 -4.20 -12.87
N ILE A 57 12.66 -3.17 -12.03
CA ILE A 57 13.86 -2.40 -11.69
C ILE A 57 14.55 -2.98 -10.42
N GLY A 58 14.02 -4.07 -9.87
CA GLY A 58 14.58 -4.80 -8.72
C GLY A 58 14.06 -4.35 -7.36
N ILE A 59 13.30 -3.25 -7.29
CA ILE A 59 12.63 -2.77 -6.08
C ILE A 59 11.21 -2.33 -6.43
N ASP A 60 10.22 -2.94 -5.77
CA ASP A 60 8.82 -2.52 -5.92
C ASP A 60 8.58 -1.16 -5.23
N LEU A 61 8.64 -0.08 -6.01
CA LEU A 61 8.35 1.29 -5.57
C LEU A 61 6.85 1.62 -5.61
N SER A 62 5.99 0.70 -6.06
CA SER A 62 4.55 0.94 -6.13
C SER A 62 3.90 1.30 -4.78
N PRO A 63 4.33 0.77 -3.62
CA PRO A 63 3.79 1.19 -2.33
C PRO A 63 4.09 2.65 -2.00
N LEU A 64 5.26 3.16 -2.37
CA LEU A 64 5.62 4.56 -2.14
C LEU A 64 4.76 5.51 -2.98
N ILE A 65 4.53 5.14 -4.24
CA ILE A 65 3.64 5.88 -5.14
C ILE A 65 2.22 5.89 -4.57
N LEU A 66 1.73 4.74 -4.10
CA LEU A 66 0.39 4.65 -3.52
C LEU A 66 0.27 5.47 -2.23
N LEU A 67 1.28 5.47 -1.36
CA LEU A 67 1.30 6.34 -0.16
C LEU A 67 1.18 7.82 -0.53
N PHE A 68 1.91 8.27 -1.55
CA PHE A 68 1.82 9.64 -2.02
C PHE A 68 0.41 9.99 -2.56
N LEU A 69 -0.19 9.10 -3.36
CA LEU A 69 -1.54 9.29 -3.90
C LEU A 69 -2.61 9.32 -2.79
N LEU A 70 -2.47 8.46 -1.78
CA LEU A 70 -3.37 8.43 -0.62
C LEU A 70 -3.28 9.71 0.20
N GLU A 71 -2.08 10.25 0.42
CA GLU A 71 -1.89 11.50 1.14
C GLU A 71 -2.54 12.68 0.40
N MET A 72 -2.40 12.73 -0.93
CA MET A 72 -3.09 13.73 -1.75
C MET A 72 -4.61 13.60 -1.65
N LEU A 73 -5.13 12.37 -1.75
CA LEU A 73 -6.56 12.11 -1.67
C LEU A 73 -7.12 12.45 -0.28
N LYS A 74 -6.42 12.07 0.79
CA LYS A 74 -6.77 12.39 2.17
C LYS A 74 -6.87 13.91 2.38
N LYS A 75 -5.86 14.67 1.94
CA LYS A 75 -5.87 16.13 2.02
C LYS A 75 -7.04 16.75 1.27
N TYR A 76 -7.33 16.25 0.06
CA TYR A 76 -8.47 16.71 -0.73
C TYR A 76 -9.82 16.43 -0.06
N LEU A 77 -9.97 15.28 0.59
CA LEU A 77 -11.23 14.87 1.26
C LEU A 77 -11.43 15.48 2.66
N LEU A 78 -10.35 15.89 3.32
CA LEU A 78 -10.38 16.49 4.66
C LEU A 78 -10.33 18.02 4.66
N PHE A 79 -10.15 18.63 3.49
CA PHE A 79 -10.32 20.06 3.26
C PHE A 79 -11.81 20.42 3.18
#